data_AF-A0A432QSX9-F1
#
_entry.id   AF-A0A432QSX9-F1
#
_cell.length_a   1.000
_cell.length_b   1.000
_cell.length_c   1.000
_cell.angle_alpha   90.00
_cell.angle_beta   90.00
_cell.angle_gamma   90.00
#
_symmetry.space_group_name_H-M   'P 1'
#
loop_
_entity.id
_entity.type
_entity.pdbx_description
1 polymer ?
#
loop_
_entity_poly.entity_id
_entity_poly.type
_entity_poly.pdbx_seq_one_letter_code
_entity_poly.pdbx_strand_id
1 'polypeptide(L)'
;MKKIFSFFLLLLLITTLSTNVLAKEISQGSLDRLMNLTGLNAQMSLSPEAIAAGFESVLKQKGAPVANDRVITTKKLLRSVFNPSLILADIKKNIQRDISEQEASELLNWYNSDAGKLITRREIDASRPGAVNEMLSQASSLFANKKLIDIVNRIDTVAKVSETVFLFSKNTLQSLVLSSTIATNPSISEQGIKNLKIKLSEQDEQLQAKTKENSLMSLAYAYQNVDEQILEKYIAFLQQESSQKLTSDVLQSLRLTYQKALIEFAHKLIDELNRSTTTTNRMPRSE
;
A
#
# COMPACT_ATOMS: atom_id res chain seq x y z
N MET A 1 44.41 6.98 49.79
CA MET A 1 43.23 6.28 49.21
C MET A 1 42.32 7.16 48.37
N LYS A 2 42.05 8.45 48.69
CA LYS A 2 41.20 9.34 47.85
C LYS A 2 41.71 9.64 46.43
N LYS A 3 43.02 9.57 46.16
CA LYS A 3 43.59 9.85 44.81
C LYS A 3 43.45 8.69 43.81
N ILE A 4 43.30 7.45 44.28
CA ILE A 4 43.13 6.26 43.41
C ILE A 4 41.67 6.15 42.94
N PHE A 5 40.72 6.55 43.78
CA PHE A 5 39.29 6.58 43.42
C PHE A 5 38.99 7.63 42.33
N SER A 6 39.73 8.74 42.28
CA SER A 6 39.57 9.78 41.26
C SER A 6 40.04 9.34 39.86
N PHE A 7 40.98 8.39 39.79
CA PHE A 7 41.50 7.90 38.50
C PHE A 7 40.54 6.87 37.87
N PHE A 8 39.89 6.05 38.70
CA PHE A 8 38.85 5.12 38.25
C PHE A 8 37.58 5.84 37.79
N LEU A 9 37.19 6.95 38.42
CA LEU A 9 36.02 7.72 37.99
C LEU A 9 36.26 8.48 36.66
N LEU A 10 37.51 8.85 36.36
CA LEU A 10 37.90 9.48 35.10
C LEU A 10 38.01 8.45 33.95
N LEU A 11 38.43 7.22 34.25
CA LEU A 11 38.50 6.12 33.28
C LEU A 11 37.10 5.59 32.91
N LEU A 12 36.15 5.63 33.85
CA LEU A 12 34.76 5.20 33.65
C LEU A 12 33.91 6.24 32.89
N LEU A 13 34.37 7.50 32.80
CA LEU A 13 33.71 8.56 32.03
C LEU A 13 34.11 8.54 30.53
N ILE A 14 35.19 7.83 30.16
CA ILE A 14 35.68 7.74 28.78
C ILE A 14 35.09 6.52 28.05
N THR A 15 34.61 5.50 28.77
CA THR A 15 33.98 4.31 28.17
C THR A 15 32.48 4.44 27.91
N THR A 16 31.85 5.55 28.31
CA THR A 16 30.42 5.82 28.06
C THR A 16 30.16 6.76 26.87
N LEU A 17 31.20 7.17 26.13
CA LEU A 17 31.02 7.47 24.70
C LEU A 17 30.78 6.14 23.98
N SER A 18 29.61 5.55 24.25
CA SER A 18 28.95 4.68 23.30
C SER A 18 28.87 5.51 22.04
N THR A 19 29.77 5.23 21.10
CA THR A 19 29.58 5.65 19.74
C THR A 19 28.22 5.06 19.37
N ASN A 20 27.19 5.89 19.39
CA ASN A 20 26.08 5.69 18.49
C ASN A 20 26.78 5.70 17.14
N VAL A 21 27.14 4.51 16.65
CA VAL A 21 27.52 4.32 15.26
C VAL A 21 26.26 4.79 14.54
N LEU A 22 26.26 6.06 14.16
CA LEU A 22 25.20 6.65 13.35
C LEU A 22 25.15 5.75 12.14
N ALA A 23 24.10 4.94 12.06
CA ALA A 23 23.91 4.02 10.97
C ALA A 23 24.00 4.87 9.70
N LYS A 24 24.96 4.55 8.84
CA LYS A 24 25.26 5.37 7.66
C LYS A 24 23.97 5.50 6.86
N GLU A 25 23.61 6.72 6.49
CA GLU A 25 22.45 6.95 5.62
C GLU A 25 22.59 6.15 4.32
N ILE A 26 21.47 5.62 3.83
CA ILE A 26 21.45 4.90 2.57
C ILE A 26 21.89 5.83 1.41
N SER A 27 22.79 5.32 0.58
CA SER A 27 23.23 6.00 -0.62
C SER A 27 22.14 5.98 -1.69
N GLN A 28 22.14 7.00 -2.55
CA GLN A 28 21.19 7.07 -3.67
C GLN A 28 21.26 5.82 -4.57
N GLY A 29 22.46 5.29 -4.79
CA GLY A 29 22.66 4.07 -5.58
C GLY A 29 22.03 2.83 -4.93
N SER A 30 22.20 2.65 -3.62
CA SER A 30 21.59 1.54 -2.89
C SER A 30 20.07 1.66 -2.84
N LEU A 31 19.55 2.88 -2.63
CA LEU A 31 18.12 3.17 -2.67
C LEU A 31 17.50 2.83 -4.03
N ASP A 32 18.08 3.33 -5.13
CA ASP A 32 17.54 3.09 -6.47
C ASP A 32 17.58 1.61 -6.86
N ARG A 33 18.64 0.89 -6.46
CA ARG A 33 18.72 -0.57 -6.64
C ARG A 33 17.66 -1.29 -5.82
N LEU A 34 17.43 -0.89 -4.57
CA LEU A 34 16.43 -1.50 -3.71
C LEU A 34 15.02 -1.32 -4.29
N MET A 35 14.68 -0.11 -4.75
CA MET A 35 13.40 0.19 -5.42
C MET A 35 13.17 -0.64 -6.68
N ASN A 36 14.24 -0.97 -7.41
CA ASN A 36 14.15 -1.81 -8.59
C ASN A 36 14.00 -3.30 -8.24
N LEU A 37 14.84 -3.81 -7.34
CA LEU A 37 14.93 -5.25 -7.02
C LEU A 37 13.78 -5.76 -6.13
N THR A 38 13.15 -4.87 -5.38
CA THR A 38 11.88 -5.15 -4.66
C THR A 38 10.67 -5.21 -5.61
N GLY A 39 10.83 -4.79 -6.87
CA GLY A 39 9.73 -4.71 -7.83
C GLY A 39 8.80 -3.53 -7.64
N LEU A 40 9.06 -2.62 -6.68
CA LEU A 40 8.21 -1.46 -6.41
C LEU A 40 8.04 -0.55 -7.64
N ASN A 41 9.13 -0.32 -8.39
CA ASN A 41 9.05 0.45 -9.64
C ASN A 41 8.05 -0.18 -10.64
N ALA A 42 8.11 -1.50 -10.80
CA ALA A 42 7.24 -2.23 -11.71
C ALA A 42 5.79 -2.22 -11.21
N GLN A 43 5.55 -2.58 -9.95
CA GLN A 43 4.20 -2.64 -9.37
C GLN A 43 3.51 -1.27 -9.39
N MET A 44 4.22 -0.19 -9.04
CA MET A 44 3.63 1.16 -9.06
C MET A 44 3.30 1.65 -10.46
N SER A 45 4.07 1.27 -11.47
CA SER A 45 3.77 1.59 -12.87
C SER A 45 2.44 0.99 -13.37
N LEU A 46 2.02 -0.14 -12.78
CA LEU A 46 0.78 -0.83 -13.10
C LEU A 46 -0.43 -0.30 -12.33
N SER A 47 -0.19 0.39 -11.21
CA SER A 47 -1.24 0.80 -10.25
C SER A 47 -2.36 1.68 -10.83
N PRO A 48 -2.13 2.67 -11.71
CA PRO A 48 -3.21 3.58 -12.11
C PRO A 48 -4.34 2.89 -12.88
N GLU A 49 -3.99 1.91 -13.73
CA GLU A 49 -4.98 1.18 -14.52
C GLU A 49 -5.77 0.21 -13.63
N ALA A 50 -5.11 -0.45 -12.68
CA ALA A 50 -5.77 -1.32 -11.70
C ALA A 50 -6.78 -0.54 -10.82
N ILE A 51 -6.40 0.65 -10.36
CA ILE A 51 -7.28 1.53 -9.57
C ILE A 51 -8.48 1.98 -10.41
N ALA A 52 -8.25 2.41 -11.66
CA ALA A 52 -9.31 2.83 -12.56
C ALA A 52 -10.30 1.69 -12.85
N ALA A 53 -9.80 0.48 -13.10
CA ALA A 53 -10.63 -0.71 -13.32
C ALA A 53 -11.44 -1.10 -12.07
N GLY A 54 -10.83 -1.03 -10.88
CA GLY A 54 -11.52 -1.27 -9.61
C GLY A 54 -12.67 -0.28 -9.38
N PHE A 55 -12.43 1.00 -9.63
CA PHE A 55 -13.47 2.04 -9.50
C PHE A 55 -14.62 1.83 -10.51
N GLU A 56 -14.29 1.48 -11.76
CA GLU A 56 -15.30 1.16 -12.77
C GLU A 56 -16.18 -0.03 -12.36
N SER A 57 -15.59 -1.07 -11.78
CA SER A 57 -16.34 -2.23 -11.26
C SER A 57 -17.34 -1.84 -10.19
N VAL A 58 -16.95 -0.96 -9.25
CA VAL A 58 -17.85 -0.45 -8.20
C VAL A 58 -19.00 0.37 -8.78
N LEU A 59 -18.74 1.21 -9.79
CA LEU A 59 -19.78 1.98 -10.46
C LEU A 59 -20.79 1.08 -11.19
N LYS A 60 -20.31 0.03 -11.87
CA LYS A 60 -21.16 -0.93 -12.58
C LYS A 60 -22.02 -1.77 -11.62
N GLN A 61 -21.47 -2.23 -10.49
CA GLN A 61 -22.22 -3.03 -9.51
C GLN A 61 -23.37 -2.27 -8.85
N LYS A 62 -23.28 -0.95 -8.70
CA LYS A 62 -24.35 -0.15 -8.09
C LYS A 62 -25.54 0.12 -9.03
N GLY A 63 -25.55 -0.43 -10.25
CA GLY A 63 -26.68 -0.33 -11.18
C GLY A 63 -26.99 1.11 -11.64
N ALA A 64 -26.13 2.08 -11.32
CA ALA A 64 -26.34 3.46 -11.73
C ALA A 64 -25.98 3.58 -13.22
N PRO A 65 -26.88 4.09 -14.09
CA PRO A 65 -26.51 4.51 -15.43
C PRO A 65 -25.60 5.73 -15.31
N VAL A 66 -24.30 5.49 -15.15
CA VAL A 66 -23.31 6.56 -15.22
C VAL A 66 -23.18 6.90 -16.71
N ALA A 67 -23.58 8.11 -17.07
CA ALA A 67 -23.38 8.61 -18.43
C ALA A 67 -21.89 8.45 -18.82
N ASN A 68 -21.62 8.00 -20.04
CA ASN A 68 -20.27 7.62 -20.49
C ASN A 68 -19.24 8.75 -20.29
N ASP A 69 -19.67 10.00 -20.43
CA ASP A 69 -18.89 11.21 -20.17
C ASP A 69 -18.39 11.28 -18.71
N ARG A 70 -19.25 10.97 -17.73
CA ARG A 70 -18.90 10.95 -16.29
C ARG A 70 -17.92 9.84 -15.96
N VAL A 71 -18.02 8.67 -16.60
CA VAL A 71 -17.04 7.58 -16.45
C VAL A 71 -15.67 8.02 -17.00
N ILE A 72 -15.65 8.64 -18.18
CA ILE A 72 -14.41 9.14 -18.81
C ILE A 72 -13.75 10.21 -17.96
N THR A 73 -14.51 11.19 -17.47
CA THR A 73 -14.00 12.27 -16.62
C THR A 73 -13.47 11.73 -15.29
N THR A 74 -14.19 10.80 -14.67
CA THR A 74 -13.76 10.13 -13.44
C THR A 74 -12.45 9.37 -13.63
N LYS A 75 -12.31 8.61 -14.72
CA LYS A 75 -11.06 7.91 -15.06
C LYS A 75 -9.89 8.88 -15.26
N LYS A 76 -10.13 10.01 -15.94
CA LYS A 76 -9.11 11.05 -16.14
C LYS A 76 -8.67 11.66 -14.81
N LEU A 77 -9.61 11.95 -13.91
CA LEU A 77 -9.33 12.45 -12.57
C LEU A 77 -8.53 11.44 -11.74
N LEU A 78 -8.93 10.16 -11.72
CA LEU A 78 -8.19 9.10 -11.03
C LEU A 78 -6.75 8.97 -11.54
N ARG A 79 -6.53 8.99 -12.86
CA ARG A 79 -5.18 8.97 -13.44
C ARG A 79 -4.35 10.20 -13.06
N SER A 80 -4.99 11.35 -12.89
CA SER A 80 -4.29 12.58 -12.49
C SER A 80 -3.83 12.56 -11.03
N VAL A 81 -4.60 11.94 -10.14
CA VAL A 81 -4.29 11.92 -8.69
C VAL A 81 -3.43 10.73 -8.27
N PHE A 82 -3.58 9.58 -8.93
CA PHE A 82 -2.78 8.38 -8.70
C PHE A 82 -1.59 8.36 -9.66
N ASN A 83 -0.66 9.31 -9.46
CA ASN A 83 0.54 9.43 -10.26
C ASN A 83 1.67 8.53 -9.70
N PRO A 84 2.15 7.52 -10.46
CA PRO A 84 3.19 6.60 -10.00
C PRO A 84 4.49 7.29 -9.57
N SER A 85 4.90 8.36 -10.25
CA SER A 85 6.13 9.07 -9.93
C SER A 85 6.05 9.76 -8.57
N LEU A 86 4.89 10.33 -8.22
CA LEU A 86 4.68 10.94 -6.90
C LEU A 86 4.65 9.87 -5.79
N ILE A 87 3.99 8.74 -6.05
CA ILE A 87 3.96 7.61 -5.11
C ILE A 87 5.37 7.06 -4.86
N LEU A 88 6.14 6.83 -5.92
CA LEU A 88 7.52 6.34 -5.80
C LEU A 88 8.43 7.35 -5.09
N ALA A 89 8.23 8.66 -5.30
CA ALA A 89 9.00 9.68 -4.59
C ALA A 89 8.73 9.67 -3.08
N ASP A 90 7.46 9.54 -2.67
CA ASP A 90 7.08 9.44 -1.26
C ASP A 90 7.66 8.15 -0.61
N ILE A 91 7.61 7.02 -1.32
CA ILE A 91 8.21 5.76 -0.86
C ILE A 91 9.72 5.91 -0.70
N LYS A 92 10.41 6.44 -1.72
CA LYS A 92 11.87 6.65 -1.67
C LYS A 92 12.27 7.52 -0.49
N LYS A 93 11.53 8.60 -0.23
CA LYS A 93 11.80 9.51 0.89
C LYS A 93 11.69 8.82 2.25
N ASN A 94 10.69 7.96 2.44
CA ASN A 94 10.54 7.23 3.71
C ASN A 94 11.62 6.16 3.87
N ILE A 95 11.92 5.38 2.83
CA ILE A 95 13.03 4.41 2.86
C ILE A 95 14.35 5.12 3.13
N GLN A 96 14.60 6.28 2.51
CA GLN A 96 15.84 7.04 2.73
C GLN A 96 16.01 7.53 4.16
N ARG A 97 14.89 7.87 4.83
CA ARG A 97 14.89 8.31 6.22
C ARG A 97 15.14 7.17 7.18
N ASP A 98 14.52 6.03 6.92
CA ASP A 98 14.39 4.98 7.92
C ASP A 98 15.41 3.85 7.70
N ILE A 99 15.76 3.52 6.46
CA ILE A 99 16.72 2.45 6.13
C ILE A 99 18.15 2.99 6.03
N SER A 100 19.07 2.39 6.79
CA SER A 100 20.50 2.63 6.73
C SER A 100 21.17 1.88 5.58
N GLU A 101 22.40 2.27 5.21
CA GLU A 101 23.20 1.59 4.19
C GLU A 101 23.51 0.14 4.57
N GLN A 102 23.66 -0.16 5.86
CA GLN A 102 23.88 -1.53 6.32
C GLN A 102 22.63 -2.39 6.10
N GLU A 103 21.46 -1.92 6.54
CA GLU A 103 20.18 -2.60 6.31
C GLU A 103 19.90 -2.72 4.80
N ALA A 104 20.20 -1.68 4.01
CA ALA A 104 20.09 -1.73 2.56
C ALA A 104 20.99 -2.80 1.95
N SER A 105 22.21 -2.98 2.44
CA SER A 105 23.12 -4.03 1.99
C SER A 105 22.55 -5.44 2.26
N GLU A 106 22.00 -5.67 3.46
CA GLU A 106 21.33 -6.93 3.81
C GLU A 106 20.14 -7.23 2.88
N LEU A 107 19.28 -6.24 2.68
CA LEU A 107 18.14 -6.32 1.78
C LEU A 107 18.59 -6.60 0.33
N LEU A 108 19.58 -5.86 -0.16
CA LEU A 108 20.12 -6.04 -1.50
C LEU A 108 20.74 -7.43 -1.67
N ASN A 109 21.39 -8.00 -0.66
CA ASN A 109 21.91 -9.36 -0.73
C ASN A 109 20.79 -10.39 -0.93
N TRP A 110 19.67 -10.25 -0.21
CA TRP A 110 18.50 -11.10 -0.42
C TRP A 110 17.91 -10.92 -1.81
N TYR A 111 17.57 -9.69 -2.20
CA TYR A 111 16.90 -9.44 -3.48
C TYR A 111 17.79 -9.69 -4.71
N ASN A 112 19.11 -9.76 -4.55
CA ASN A 112 20.02 -10.20 -5.63
C ASN A 112 20.17 -11.72 -5.72
N SER A 113 19.77 -12.48 -4.71
CA SER A 113 19.79 -13.95 -4.75
C SER A 113 18.79 -14.50 -5.77
N ASP A 114 18.99 -15.74 -6.21
CA ASP A 114 18.05 -16.41 -7.13
C ASP A 114 16.66 -16.57 -6.51
N ALA A 115 16.60 -16.84 -5.20
CA ALA A 115 15.35 -16.89 -4.45
C ALA A 115 14.64 -15.53 -4.45
N GLY A 116 15.35 -14.45 -4.07
CA GLY A 116 14.78 -13.10 -4.05
C GLY A 116 14.28 -12.65 -5.42
N LYS A 117 15.07 -12.87 -6.47
CA LYS A 117 14.66 -12.55 -7.86
C LYS A 117 13.44 -13.33 -8.32
N LEU A 118 13.35 -14.62 -7.95
CA LEU A 118 12.19 -15.45 -8.27
C LEU A 118 10.93 -14.93 -7.56
N ILE A 119 11.02 -14.65 -6.26
CA ILE A 119 9.90 -14.10 -5.48
C ILE A 119 9.44 -12.77 -6.07
N THR A 120 10.34 -11.80 -6.27
CA THR A 120 9.99 -10.51 -6.87
C THR A 120 9.30 -10.68 -8.23
N ARG A 121 9.81 -11.57 -9.08
CA ARG A 121 9.20 -11.82 -10.40
C ARG A 121 7.77 -12.35 -10.27
N ARG A 122 7.54 -13.29 -9.36
CA ARG A 122 6.22 -13.88 -9.10
C ARG A 122 5.23 -12.83 -8.58
N GLU A 123 5.67 -11.95 -7.68
CA GLU A 123 4.84 -10.85 -7.17
C GLU A 123 4.49 -9.83 -8.27
N ILE A 124 5.44 -9.49 -9.15
CA ILE A 124 5.19 -8.62 -10.31
C ILE A 124 4.22 -9.29 -11.29
N ASP A 125 4.42 -10.56 -11.60
CA ASP A 125 3.55 -11.33 -12.50
C ASP A 125 2.12 -11.43 -11.95
N ALA A 126 1.98 -11.56 -10.62
CA ALA A 126 0.69 -11.54 -9.95
C ALA A 126 0.01 -10.15 -9.95
N SER A 127 0.77 -9.09 -10.18
CA SER A 127 0.29 -7.70 -10.22
C SER A 127 -0.06 -7.21 -11.63
N ARG A 128 0.12 -8.05 -12.66
CA ARG A 128 -0.12 -7.65 -14.06
C ARG A 128 -1.61 -7.49 -14.39
N PRO A 129 -1.96 -6.70 -15.41
CA PRO A 129 -3.32 -6.66 -15.93
C PRO A 129 -3.83 -8.07 -16.28
N GLY A 130 -5.06 -8.39 -15.85
CA GLY A 130 -5.67 -9.71 -16.07
C GLY A 130 -5.35 -10.75 -15.01
N ALA A 131 -4.32 -10.57 -14.17
CA ALA A 131 -3.99 -11.53 -13.10
C ALA A 131 -5.14 -11.76 -12.13
N VAL A 132 -5.95 -10.73 -11.85
CA VAL A 132 -7.13 -10.85 -11.00
C VAL A 132 -8.15 -11.83 -11.57
N ASN A 133 -8.38 -11.81 -12.89
CA ASN A 133 -9.32 -12.73 -13.54
C ASN A 133 -8.78 -14.17 -13.51
N GLU A 134 -7.48 -14.33 -13.76
CA GLU A 134 -6.81 -15.63 -13.68
C GLU A 134 -6.86 -16.21 -12.27
N MET A 135 -6.55 -15.39 -11.26
CA MET A 135 -6.68 -15.74 -9.85
C MET A 135 -8.09 -16.20 -9.49
N LEU A 136 -9.12 -15.46 -9.93
CA LEU A 136 -10.52 -15.83 -9.69
C LEU A 136 -10.90 -17.15 -10.39
N SER A 137 -10.41 -17.38 -11.62
CA SER A 137 -10.66 -18.63 -12.34
C SER A 137 -9.99 -19.86 -11.69
N GLN A 138 -8.91 -19.63 -10.93
CA GLN A 138 -8.14 -20.66 -10.24
C GLN A 138 -8.45 -20.73 -8.73
N ALA A 139 -9.38 -19.93 -8.23
CA ALA A 139 -9.62 -19.79 -6.79
C ALA A 139 -9.86 -21.15 -6.09
N SER A 140 -10.70 -22.01 -6.68
CA SER A 140 -10.98 -23.34 -6.12
C SER A 140 -9.74 -24.23 -6.04
N SER A 141 -8.89 -24.25 -7.07
CA SER A 141 -7.65 -25.04 -7.06
C SER A 141 -6.62 -24.48 -6.08
N LEU A 142 -6.51 -23.15 -5.98
CA LEU A 142 -5.63 -22.48 -5.02
C LEU A 142 -6.00 -22.85 -3.57
N PHE A 143 -7.28 -22.81 -3.21
CA PHE A 143 -7.75 -23.15 -1.86
C PHE A 143 -7.78 -24.67 -1.56
N ALA A 144 -7.78 -25.50 -2.60
CA ALA A 144 -7.64 -26.94 -2.46
C ALA A 144 -6.21 -27.36 -2.05
N ASN A 145 -5.19 -26.59 -2.45
CA ASN A 145 -3.80 -26.84 -2.07
C ASN A 145 -3.53 -26.40 -0.61
N LYS A 146 -3.84 -27.28 0.35
CA LYS A 146 -3.70 -26.98 1.79
C LYS A 146 -2.29 -26.62 2.22
N LYS A 147 -1.27 -27.22 1.60
CA LYS A 147 0.13 -26.95 1.90
C LYS A 147 0.53 -25.53 1.49
N LEU A 148 0.14 -25.13 0.28
CA LEU A 148 0.35 -23.75 -0.17
C LEU A 148 -0.39 -22.75 0.71
N ILE A 149 -1.65 -23.05 1.08
CA ILE A 149 -2.44 -22.17 1.94
C ILE A 149 -1.80 -21.98 3.32
N ASP A 150 -1.22 -23.03 3.91
CA ASP A 150 -0.50 -22.93 5.18
C ASP A 150 0.73 -22.00 5.06
N ILE A 151 1.53 -22.19 4.01
CA ILE A 151 2.72 -21.37 3.74
C ILE A 151 2.34 -19.89 3.54
N VAL A 152 1.33 -19.60 2.71
CA VAL A 152 0.95 -18.20 2.45
C VAL A 152 0.26 -17.55 3.65
N ASN A 153 -0.38 -18.34 4.52
CA ASN A 153 -0.88 -17.82 5.79
C ASN A 153 0.29 -17.40 6.71
N ARG A 154 1.36 -18.20 6.78
CA ARG A 154 2.58 -17.84 7.53
C ARG A 154 3.26 -16.60 6.95
N ILE A 155 3.35 -16.49 5.62
CA ILE A 155 3.81 -15.27 4.94
C ILE A 155 2.95 -14.08 5.36
N ASP A 156 1.63 -14.20 5.30
CA ASP A 156 0.71 -13.12 5.67
C ASP A 156 0.83 -12.73 7.16
N THR A 157 1.05 -13.69 8.05
CA THR A 157 1.27 -13.42 9.48
C THR A 157 2.53 -12.60 9.72
N VAL A 158 3.62 -12.91 9.02
CA VAL A 158 4.89 -12.19 9.21
C VAL A 158 4.88 -10.84 8.49
N ALA A 159 4.38 -10.79 7.26
CA ALA A 159 4.37 -9.58 6.43
C ALA A 159 3.14 -8.67 6.65
N LYS A 160 2.12 -9.14 7.39
CA LYS A 160 0.88 -8.42 7.69
C LYS A 160 0.16 -7.86 6.45
N VAL A 161 0.16 -8.63 5.37
CA VAL A 161 -0.39 -8.17 4.07
C VAL A 161 -1.89 -7.91 4.21
N SER A 162 -2.66 -8.87 4.73
CA SER A 162 -4.11 -8.78 4.88
C SER A 162 -4.55 -7.66 5.82
N GLU A 163 -3.88 -7.51 6.95
CA GLU A 163 -4.11 -6.40 7.89
C GLU A 163 -3.91 -5.05 7.19
N THR A 164 -2.85 -4.94 6.41
CA THR A 164 -2.54 -3.69 5.71
C THR A 164 -3.54 -3.38 4.61
N VAL A 165 -3.90 -4.38 3.79
CA VAL A 165 -4.94 -4.22 2.75
C VAL A 165 -6.28 -3.87 3.38
N PHE A 166 -6.59 -4.41 4.57
CA PHE A 166 -7.81 -4.10 5.30
C PHE A 166 -7.81 -2.64 5.74
N LEU A 167 -6.75 -2.19 6.44
CA LEU A 167 -6.62 -0.80 6.88
C LEU A 167 -6.66 0.17 5.71
N PHE A 168 -6.02 -0.19 4.59
CA PHE A 168 -6.05 0.58 3.37
C PHE A 168 -7.46 0.70 2.79
N SER A 169 -8.17 -0.43 2.65
CA SER A 169 -9.53 -0.48 2.09
C SER A 169 -10.53 0.26 2.98
N LYS A 170 -10.44 0.08 4.29
CA LYS A 170 -11.25 0.78 5.30
C LYS A 170 -11.05 2.29 5.20
N ASN A 171 -9.81 2.76 5.25
CA ASN A 171 -9.51 4.19 5.18
C ASN A 171 -9.97 4.80 3.85
N THR A 172 -9.81 4.07 2.75
CA THR A 172 -10.28 4.49 1.42
C THR A 172 -11.80 4.67 1.39
N LEU A 173 -12.54 3.68 1.86
CA LEU A 173 -14.01 3.73 1.91
C LEU A 173 -14.48 4.88 2.81
N GLN A 174 -13.87 5.04 3.99
CA GLN A 174 -14.20 6.12 4.91
C GLN A 174 -13.94 7.49 4.29
N SER A 175 -12.75 7.71 3.71
CA SER A 175 -12.42 8.97 3.03
C SER A 175 -13.42 9.30 1.92
N LEU A 176 -13.75 8.33 1.07
CA LEU A 176 -14.70 8.54 -0.03
C LEU A 176 -16.10 8.93 0.47
N VAL A 177 -16.63 8.20 1.46
CA VAL A 177 -17.96 8.46 2.01
C VAL A 177 -18.01 9.79 2.76
N LEU A 178 -16.98 10.10 3.56
CA LEU A 178 -16.91 11.35 4.31
C LEU A 178 -16.81 12.55 3.37
N SER A 179 -15.90 12.51 2.40
CA SER A 179 -15.75 13.61 1.44
C SER A 179 -17.01 13.83 0.61
N SER A 180 -17.67 12.75 0.14
CA SER A 180 -18.95 12.88 -0.55
C SER A 180 -20.04 13.47 0.34
N THR A 181 -20.09 13.06 1.62
CA THR A 181 -21.10 13.54 2.56
C THR A 181 -20.93 15.04 2.86
N ILE A 182 -19.69 15.48 3.12
CA ILE A 182 -19.36 16.88 3.36
C ILE A 182 -19.71 17.73 2.13
N ALA A 183 -19.47 17.22 0.93
CA ALA A 183 -19.80 17.92 -0.30
C ALA A 183 -21.31 18.14 -0.49
N THR A 184 -22.12 17.10 -0.20
CA THR A 184 -23.58 17.16 -0.39
C THR A 184 -24.32 17.74 0.81
N ASN A 185 -23.68 17.79 1.97
CA ASN A 185 -24.20 18.37 3.21
C ASN A 185 -23.10 19.17 3.92
N PRO A 186 -22.79 20.39 3.43
CA PRO A 186 -21.72 21.22 4.00
C PRO A 186 -21.94 21.62 5.47
N SER A 187 -23.18 21.52 5.95
CA SER A 187 -23.56 21.82 7.34
C SER A 187 -23.50 20.61 8.26
N ILE A 188 -22.97 19.46 7.81
CA ILE A 188 -22.81 18.29 8.69
C ILE A 188 -21.95 18.65 9.90
N SER A 189 -22.48 18.36 11.10
CA SER A 189 -21.76 18.61 12.34
C SER A 189 -20.60 17.63 12.54
N GLU A 190 -19.63 18.01 13.36
CA GLU A 190 -18.53 17.12 13.77
C GLU A 190 -19.07 15.81 14.39
N GLN A 191 -20.14 15.90 15.18
CA GLN A 191 -20.82 14.72 15.71
C GLN A 191 -21.46 13.85 14.61
N GLY A 192 -22.02 14.46 13.57
CA GLY A 192 -22.53 13.74 12.39
C GLY A 192 -21.42 12.98 11.66
N ILE A 193 -20.26 13.61 11.46
CA ILE A 193 -19.06 12.99 10.89
C ILE A 193 -18.59 11.80 11.76
N LYS A 194 -18.56 11.98 13.09
CA LYS A 194 -18.18 10.92 14.03
C LYS A 194 -19.15 9.74 13.98
N ASN A 195 -20.45 9.98 13.98
CA ASN A 195 -21.47 8.95 13.85
C ASN A 195 -21.35 8.19 12.53
N LEU A 196 -21.05 8.87 11.43
CA LEU A 196 -20.82 8.23 10.14
C LEU A 196 -19.61 7.30 10.17
N LYS A 197 -18.49 7.71 10.80
CA LYS A 197 -17.31 6.85 10.98
C LYS A 197 -17.61 5.59 11.80
N ILE A 198 -18.40 5.73 12.87
CA ILE A 198 -18.85 4.59 13.70
C ILE A 198 -19.66 3.63 12.82
N LYS A 199 -20.66 4.14 12.11
CA LYS A 199 -21.50 3.33 11.22
C LYS A 199 -20.69 2.60 10.14
N LEU A 200 -19.68 3.25 9.56
CA LEU A 200 -18.78 2.62 8.59
C LEU A 200 -17.88 1.54 9.20
N SER A 201 -17.69 1.55 10.51
CA SER A 201 -16.87 0.55 11.23
C SER A 201 -17.68 -0.65 11.70
N GLU A 202 -19.03 -0.62 11.61
CA GLU A 202 -19.91 -1.75 11.96
C GLU A 202 -19.64 -3.00 11.11
N GLN A 203 -19.02 -2.84 9.94
CA GLN A 203 -18.68 -3.93 9.01
C GLN A 203 -17.19 -4.34 9.07
N ASP A 204 -16.43 -3.83 10.04
CA ASP A 204 -14.98 -4.04 10.10
C ASP A 204 -14.61 -5.52 10.14
N GLU A 205 -15.27 -6.33 10.98
CA GLU A 205 -14.97 -7.76 11.10
C GLU A 205 -15.21 -8.51 9.79
N GLN A 206 -16.33 -8.24 9.12
CA GLN A 206 -16.67 -8.83 7.83
C GLN A 206 -15.68 -8.39 6.75
N LEU A 207 -15.32 -7.11 6.71
CA LEU A 207 -14.37 -6.56 5.77
C LEU A 207 -12.96 -7.13 6.01
N GLN A 208 -12.54 -7.31 7.25
CA GLN A 208 -11.28 -7.91 7.62
C GLN A 208 -11.22 -9.38 7.19
N ALA A 209 -12.27 -10.16 7.47
CA ALA A 209 -12.35 -11.56 7.06
C ALA A 209 -12.29 -11.70 5.53
N LYS A 210 -13.04 -10.87 4.80
CA LYS A 210 -13.02 -10.88 3.34
C LYS A 210 -11.67 -10.44 2.77
N THR A 211 -11.03 -9.47 3.40
CA THR A 211 -9.70 -9.02 2.98
C THR A 211 -8.66 -10.10 3.21
N LYS A 212 -8.69 -10.79 4.36
CA LYS A 212 -7.81 -11.93 4.63
C LYS A 212 -7.98 -13.03 3.58
N GLU A 213 -9.21 -13.42 3.28
CA GLU A 213 -9.48 -14.42 2.23
C GLU A 213 -8.89 -14.01 0.88
N ASN A 214 -9.14 -12.77 0.44
CA ASN A 214 -8.61 -12.25 -0.83
C ASN A 214 -7.08 -12.15 -0.84
N SER A 215 -6.47 -11.73 0.27
CA SER A 215 -5.00 -11.67 0.41
C SER A 215 -4.38 -13.06 0.35
N LEU A 216 -4.95 -14.06 1.02
CA LEU A 216 -4.48 -15.44 0.94
C LEU A 216 -4.60 -15.99 -0.49
N MET A 217 -5.71 -15.70 -1.18
CA MET A 217 -5.87 -16.09 -2.58
C MET A 217 -4.82 -15.43 -3.49
N SER A 218 -4.53 -14.14 -3.30
CA SER A 218 -3.51 -13.40 -4.05
C SER A 218 -2.10 -13.96 -3.81
N LEU A 219 -1.74 -14.22 -2.55
CA LEU A 219 -0.46 -14.82 -2.19
C LEU A 219 -0.36 -16.25 -2.75
N ALA A 220 -1.41 -17.05 -2.65
CA ALA A 220 -1.43 -18.39 -3.23
C ALA A 220 -1.24 -18.34 -4.75
N TYR A 221 -1.91 -17.41 -5.43
CA TYR A 221 -1.76 -17.22 -6.87
C TYR A 221 -0.33 -16.81 -7.27
N ALA A 222 0.30 -15.91 -6.50
CA ALA A 222 1.69 -15.50 -6.74
C ALA A 222 2.66 -16.68 -6.56
N TYR A 223 2.45 -17.52 -5.55
CA TYR A 223 3.43 -18.53 -5.12
C TYR A 223 3.13 -19.97 -5.52
N GLN A 224 2.02 -20.23 -6.23
CA GLN A 224 1.60 -21.59 -6.60
C GLN A 224 2.65 -22.41 -7.36
N ASN A 225 3.60 -21.76 -8.05
CA ASN A 225 4.66 -22.38 -8.84
C ASN A 225 6.06 -22.06 -8.28
N VAL A 226 6.17 -21.89 -6.97
CA VAL A 226 7.44 -21.69 -6.25
C VAL A 226 7.70 -22.88 -5.35
N ASP A 227 8.94 -23.36 -5.37
CA ASP A 227 9.36 -24.45 -4.50
C ASP A 227 9.20 -24.06 -3.01
N GLU A 228 8.72 -24.99 -2.20
CA GLU A 228 8.48 -24.78 -0.78
C GLU A 228 9.74 -24.32 -0.05
N GLN A 229 10.91 -24.87 -0.35
CA GLN A 229 12.16 -24.47 0.32
C GLN A 229 12.52 -23.01 0.03
N ILE A 230 12.15 -22.50 -1.14
CA ILE A 230 12.31 -21.08 -1.47
C ILE A 230 11.33 -20.23 -0.65
N LEU A 231 10.08 -20.67 -0.49
CA LEU A 231 9.09 -19.97 0.33
C LEU A 231 9.47 -19.96 1.81
N GLU A 232 10.07 -21.03 2.32
CA GLU A 232 10.59 -21.06 3.69
C GLU A 232 11.75 -20.08 3.90
N LYS A 233 12.67 -19.99 2.92
CA LYS A 233 13.73 -18.95 2.94
C LYS A 233 13.11 -17.55 2.89
N TYR A 234 12.03 -17.37 2.14
CA TYR A 234 11.34 -16.09 2.07
C TYR A 234 10.67 -15.73 3.40
N ILE A 235 10.00 -16.67 4.07
CA ILE A 235 9.46 -16.45 5.42
C ILE A 235 10.58 -16.06 6.39
N ALA A 236 11.71 -16.76 6.36
CA ALA A 236 12.86 -16.43 7.21
C ALA A 236 13.42 -15.02 6.90
N PHE A 237 13.45 -14.62 5.63
CA PHE A 237 13.82 -13.25 5.25
C PHE A 237 12.82 -12.21 5.77
N LEU A 238 11.52 -12.46 5.64
CA LEU A 238 10.46 -11.55 6.14
C LEU A 238 10.49 -11.36 7.65
N GLN A 239 11.10 -12.28 8.40
CA GLN A 239 11.29 -12.17 9.85
C GLN A 239 12.50 -11.30 10.24
N GLN A 240 13.38 -10.94 9.30
CA GLN A 240 14.52 -10.08 9.57
C GLN A 240 14.07 -8.64 9.83
N GLU A 241 14.73 -7.97 10.76
CA GLU A 241 14.39 -6.60 11.16
C GLU A 241 14.43 -5.62 9.98
N SER A 242 15.48 -5.68 9.15
CA SER A 242 15.62 -4.84 7.95
C SER A 242 14.49 -5.08 6.94
N SER A 243 14.01 -6.32 6.80
CA SER A 243 12.88 -6.67 5.93
C SER A 243 11.54 -6.18 6.46
N GLN A 244 11.29 -6.35 7.76
CA GLN A 244 10.08 -5.84 8.42
C GLN A 244 10.00 -4.33 8.35
N LYS A 245 11.13 -3.66 8.57
CA LYS A 245 11.25 -2.21 8.48
C LYS A 245 10.97 -1.70 7.07
N LEU A 246 11.64 -2.27 6.06
CA LEU A 246 11.35 -1.94 4.65
C LEU A 246 9.87 -2.13 4.31
N THR A 247 9.29 -3.27 4.70
CA THR A 247 7.88 -3.59 4.45
C THR A 247 6.97 -2.57 5.12
N SER A 248 7.21 -2.24 6.39
CA SER A 248 6.47 -1.21 7.13
C SER A 248 6.55 0.15 6.45
N ASP A 249 7.76 0.58 6.04
CA ASP A 249 7.99 1.89 5.42
C ASP A 249 7.27 2.00 4.08
N VAL A 250 7.34 0.97 3.24
CA VAL A 250 6.63 0.90 1.96
C VAL A 250 5.12 0.96 2.18
N LEU A 251 4.58 0.13 3.07
CA LEU A 251 3.15 0.06 3.33
C LEU A 251 2.59 1.35 3.94
N GLN A 252 3.31 1.96 4.87
CA GLN A 252 2.96 3.26 5.43
C GLN A 252 2.98 4.36 4.36
N SER A 253 4.00 4.36 3.49
CA SER A 253 4.11 5.30 2.38
C SER A 253 2.91 5.18 1.44
N LEU A 254 2.59 3.96 1.00
CA LEU A 254 1.44 3.69 0.14
C LEU A 254 0.14 4.18 0.77
N ARG A 255 -0.10 3.85 2.04
CA ARG A 255 -1.29 4.30 2.78
C ARG A 255 -1.42 5.82 2.77
N LEU A 256 -0.36 6.54 3.10
CA LEU A 256 -0.37 7.99 3.19
C LEU A 256 -0.54 8.65 1.82
N THR A 257 0.20 8.20 0.80
CA THR A 257 0.12 8.81 -0.53
C THR A 257 -1.23 8.56 -1.18
N TYR A 258 -1.77 7.35 -1.07
CA TYR A 258 -3.10 7.06 -1.61
C TYR A 258 -4.20 7.82 -0.86
N GLN A 259 -4.09 7.98 0.46
CA GLN A 259 -5.03 8.79 1.22
C GLN A 259 -5.04 10.25 0.72
N LYS A 260 -3.87 10.84 0.46
CA LYS A 260 -3.78 12.18 -0.15
C LYS A 260 -4.43 12.22 -1.53
N ALA A 261 -4.11 11.24 -2.38
CA ALA A 261 -4.67 11.14 -3.74
C ALA A 261 -6.21 11.01 -3.73
N LEU A 262 -6.78 10.27 -2.78
CA LEU A 262 -8.24 10.13 -2.63
C LEU A 262 -8.92 11.42 -2.18
N ILE A 263 -8.29 12.16 -1.26
CA ILE A 263 -8.80 13.48 -0.83
C ILE A 263 -8.77 14.45 -2.02
N GLU A 264 -7.67 14.48 -2.76
CA GLU A 264 -7.54 15.32 -3.95
C GLU A 264 -8.56 14.92 -5.03
N PHE A 265 -8.76 13.61 -5.25
CA PHE A 265 -9.78 13.10 -6.17
C PHE A 265 -11.17 13.58 -5.78
N ALA A 266 -11.53 13.47 -4.50
CA ALA A 266 -12.83 13.92 -4.02
C ALA A 266 -13.04 15.42 -4.25
N HIS A 267 -12.05 16.26 -3.96
CA HIS A 267 -12.12 17.70 -4.24
C HIS A 267 -12.32 17.98 -5.74
N LYS A 268 -11.51 17.37 -6.61
CA LYS A 268 -11.65 17.58 -8.06
C LYS A 268 -12.98 17.07 -8.60
N LEU A 269 -13.51 15.97 -8.05
CA LEU A 269 -14.81 15.44 -8.43
C LEU A 269 -15.94 16.41 -8.06
N ILE A 270 -15.88 17.02 -6.88
CA ILE A 270 -16.85 18.04 -6.44
C ILE A 270 -16.81 19.26 -7.35
N ASP A 271 -15.62 19.77 -7.66
CA ASP A 271 -15.45 20.91 -8.58
C ASP A 271 -16.07 20.62 -9.95
N GLU A 272 -15.85 19.41 -10.46
CA GLU A 272 -16.39 18.99 -11.75
C GLU A 272 -17.92 18.86 -11.73
N LEU A 273 -18.48 18.28 -10.66
CA LEU A 273 -19.92 18.19 -10.47
C LEU A 273 -20.57 19.59 -10.40
N ASN A 274 -19.94 20.54 -9.69
CA ASN A 274 -20.42 21.92 -9.60
C ASN A 274 -20.33 22.70 -10.93
N ARG A 275 -19.34 22.41 -11.77
CA ARG A 275 -19.25 23.00 -13.13
C ARG A 275 -20.35 22.47 -14.04
N SER A 276 -20.64 21.17 -13.96
CA SER A 276 -21.67 20.55 -14.81
C SER A 276 -23.08 21.09 -14.53
N THR A 277 -23.41 21.41 -13.28
CA THR A 277 -24.71 22.00 -12.88
C THR A 277 -24.85 23.48 -13.27
N THR A 278 -23.75 24.22 -13.34
CA THR A 278 -23.76 25.64 -13.75
C THR A 278 -23.98 25.78 -15.27
N THR A 279 -23.58 24.79 -16.06
CA THR A 279 -23.63 24.86 -17.53
C THR A 279 -25.01 24.51 -18.08
N THR A 280 -25.77 23.63 -17.43
CA THR A 280 -27.15 23.27 -17.81
C THR A 280 -28.18 24.37 -17.55
N ASN A 281 -27.88 25.34 -16.67
CA ASN A 281 -28.78 26.45 -16.34
C ASN A 281 -28.64 27.67 -17.27
N ARG A 282 -27.82 27.58 -18.32
CA ARG A 282 -27.74 28.57 -19.41
C ARG A 282 -28.40 28.01 -20.68
N MET A 283 -29.71 27.76 -20.65
CA MET A 283 -30.46 27.79 -21.91
C MET A 283 -30.78 29.25 -22.26
N PRO A 284 -30.62 29.68 -23.52
CA PRO A 284 -31.03 31.01 -23.93
C PRO A 284 -32.55 31.13 -23.73
N ARG A 285 -33.00 32.20 -23.07
CA ARG A 285 -34.38 32.64 -23.23
C ARG A 285 -34.57 32.89 -24.71
N SER A 286 -35.40 32.09 -25.35
CA SER A 286 -35.93 32.39 -26.67
C SER A 286 -36.65 33.73 -26.57
N GLU A 287 -36.13 34.74 -27.27
CA GLU A 287 -36.86 35.96 -27.63
C GLU A 287 -37.98 35.64 -28.63
#